data_AF-A0A445EFY4-F1
#
_entry.id   AF-A0A445EFY4-F1
#
_cell.length_a   1.000
_cell.length_b   1.000
_cell.length_c   1.000
_cell.angle_alpha   90.00
_cell.angle_beta   90.00
_cell.angle_gamma   90.00
#
_symmetry.space_group_name_H-M   'P 1'
#
loop_
_entity.id
_entity.type
_entity.pdbx_description
1 polymer ?
#
loop_
_entity_poly.entity_id
_entity_poly.type
_entity_poly.pdbx_seq_one_letter_code
_entity_poly.pdbx_strand_id
1 'polypeptide(L)'
;MALGFAIGVFGVLILFHAAYSTIQYRGLLKITEEEFSGPPFNVIITLSSLNLLTMMRFLLSNLWFLGSQVVTELSLGLVLCMWAALTVPGKFLSIHPDSEENRIVSLPANVDFMIFNHRGKVFPVEMDLKLKQ
;
A
#
# COMPACT_ATOMS: atom_id res chain seq x y z
N MET A 1 -2.66 -10.43 -0.40
CA MET A 1 -3.79 -9.67 0.17
C MET A 1 -3.54 -9.31 1.65
N ALA A 2 -3.45 -10.27 2.57
CA ALA A 2 -3.27 -9.97 4.01
C ALA A 2 -2.04 -9.10 4.35
N LEU A 3 -0.90 -9.36 3.71
CA LEU A 3 0.33 -8.58 3.91
C LEU A 3 0.17 -7.11 3.46
N GLY A 4 -0.40 -6.88 2.27
CA GLY A 4 -0.64 -5.53 1.75
C GLY A 4 -1.60 -4.74 2.64
N PHE A 5 -2.64 -5.40 3.17
CA PHE A 5 -3.56 -4.79 4.11
C PHE A 5 -2.87 -4.39 5.44
N ALA A 6 -2.06 -5.29 6.02
CA ALA A 6 -1.30 -4.99 7.23
C ALA A 6 -0.33 -3.81 7.03
N ILE A 7 0.40 -3.79 5.92
CA ILE A 7 1.28 -2.67 5.54
C ILE A 7 0.49 -1.37 5.40
N GLY A 8 -0.70 -1.42 4.80
CA GLY A 8 -1.60 -0.26 4.70
C GLY A 8 -2.03 0.30 6.05
N VAL A 9 -2.40 -0.56 7.01
CA VAL A 9 -2.74 -0.14 8.38
C VAL A 9 -1.54 0.56 9.04
N PHE A 10 -0.34 0.01 8.94
CA PHE A 10 0.87 0.65 9.46
C PHE A 10 1.17 1.99 8.76
N GLY A 11 0.99 2.09 7.45
CA GLY A 11 1.15 3.34 6.70
C GLY A 11 0.21 4.45 7.20
N VAL A 12 -1.06 4.12 7.45
CA VAL A 12 -2.05 5.07 7.99
C VAL A 12 -1.68 5.53 9.40
N LEU A 13 -1.20 4.62 10.26
CA LEU A 13 -0.74 4.97 11.61
C LEU A 13 0.47 5.94 11.57
N ILE A 14 1.41 5.73 10.65
CA ILE A 14 2.55 6.64 10.44
C ILE A 14 2.08 8.02 9.97
N LEU A 15 1.12 8.07 9.03
CA LEU A 15 0.53 9.34 8.58
C LEU A 15 -0.18 10.08 9.73
N PHE A 16 -0.88 9.35 10.59
CA PHE A 16 -1.54 9.93 11.76
C PHE A 16 -0.52 10.50 12.76
N HIS A 17 0.59 9.79 12.99
CA HIS A 17 1.69 10.26 13.83
C HIS A 17 2.32 11.55 13.26
N ALA A 18 2.64 11.55 11.96
CA ALA A 18 3.17 12.73 11.28
C ALA A 18 2.22 13.93 11.38
N ALA A 19 0.91 13.71 11.18
CA ALA A 19 -0.10 14.74 11.32
C ALA A 19 -0.17 15.31 12.75
N TYR A 20 -0.19 14.44 13.78
CA TYR A 20 -0.18 14.88 15.17
C TYR A 20 1.05 15.74 15.50
N SER A 21 2.23 15.28 15.09
CA SER A 21 3.51 15.98 15.29
C SER A 21 3.52 17.36 14.60
N THR A 22 2.98 17.50 13.38
CA THR A 22 2.86 18.83 12.74
C THR A 22 1.91 19.77 13.48
N ILE A 23 0.79 19.27 14.00
CA ILE A 23 -0.20 20.08 14.71
C ILE A 23 0.39 20.60 16.02
N GLN A 24 1.05 19.74 16.80
CA GLN A 24 1.74 20.15 18.02
C GLN A 24 2.85 21.16 17.72
N TYR A 25 3.69 20.88 16.71
CA TYR A 25 4.78 21.76 16.33
C TYR A 25 4.28 23.15 15.96
N ARG A 26 3.21 23.23 15.17
CA ARG A 26 2.54 24.49 14.81
C ARG A 26 1.92 25.18 16.03
N GLY A 27 1.39 24.42 16.99
CA GLY A 27 0.86 24.96 18.25
C GLY A 27 1.95 25.62 19.10
N LEU A 28 3.12 24.99 19.21
CA LEU A 28 4.26 25.54 19.93
C LEU A 28 4.77 26.84 19.29
N LEU A 29 4.97 26.85 17.97
CA LEU A 29 5.38 28.04 17.22
C LEU A 29 4.45 29.24 17.42
N LYS A 30 3.14 29.00 17.54
CA LYS A 30 2.15 30.07 17.81
C LYS A 30 2.25 30.65 19.21
N ILE A 31 2.72 29.87 20.19
CA ILE A 31 2.81 30.28 21.60
C ILE A 31 4.14 30.97 21.88
N THR A 32 5.20 30.59 21.17
CA THR A 32 6.56 31.12 21.40
C THR A 32 6.84 32.42 20.65
N GLU A 33 5.98 32.85 19.72
CA GLU A 33 6.19 34.01 18.83
C GLU A 33 7.56 34.03 18.12
N GLU A 34 8.27 32.90 18.10
CA GLU A 34 9.61 32.81 17.52
C GLU A 34 9.52 32.47 16.03
N GLU A 35 10.30 33.21 15.24
CA GLU A 35 10.61 32.80 13.87
C GLU A 35 11.66 31.69 13.93
N PHE A 36 11.33 30.55 13.31
CA PHE A 36 12.02 29.27 13.35
C PHE A 36 13.57 29.39 13.41
N SER A 37 14.19 29.16 14.59
CA SER A 37 15.67 29.18 14.74
C SER A 37 16.29 27.98 15.49
N GLY A 38 15.49 26.98 15.87
CA GLY A 38 15.99 25.75 16.51
C GLY A 38 16.42 25.90 17.99
N PRO A 39 16.59 24.78 18.73
CA PRO A 39 16.58 24.79 20.21
C PRO A 39 17.98 24.99 20.87
N PRO A 40 18.04 25.51 22.11
CA PRO A 40 19.28 25.91 22.81
C PRO A 40 20.13 24.75 23.41
N PHE A 41 21.46 24.90 23.33
CA PHE A 41 22.53 23.88 23.53
C PHE A 41 22.68 23.24 24.92
N ASN A 42 22.10 23.81 25.99
CA ASN A 42 22.42 23.41 27.37
C ASN A 42 21.82 22.04 27.77
N VAL A 43 20.84 21.52 27.00
CA VAL A 43 20.24 20.18 27.23
C VAL A 43 21.08 19.06 26.59
N ILE A 44 22.04 19.39 25.70
CA ILE A 44 22.80 18.45 24.88
C ILE A 44 23.91 17.73 25.66
N ILE A 45 24.60 18.44 26.57
CA ILE A 45 25.71 17.91 27.37
C ILE A 45 25.22 16.98 28.50
N THR A 46 24.05 17.25 29.09
CA THR A 46 23.50 16.38 30.15
C THR A 46 23.04 15.02 29.63
N LEU A 47 22.75 14.92 28.32
CA LEU A 47 22.40 13.68 27.66
C LEU A 47 23.63 12.84 27.24
N SER A 48 24.87 13.33 27.33
CA SER A 48 26.05 12.61 26.80
C SER A 48 26.59 11.49 27.70
N SER A 49 26.22 11.44 28.98
CA SER A 49 26.86 10.56 29.96
C SER A 49 26.11 9.26 30.29
N LEU A 50 24.91 8.99 29.74
CA LEU A 50 24.20 7.74 30.03
C LEU A 50 23.69 7.01 28.78
N ASN A 51 24.20 5.79 28.69
CA ASN A 51 23.73 4.61 27.95
C ASN A 51 24.23 4.41 26.52
N LEU A 52 24.75 3.19 26.36
CA LEU A 52 24.68 2.22 25.26
C LEU A 52 23.38 2.27 24.40
N LEU A 53 22.33 2.97 24.84
CA LEU A 53 21.18 3.48 24.09
C LEU A 53 21.58 4.54 23.03
N THR A 54 22.84 4.98 23.02
CA THR A 54 23.41 5.92 22.05
C THR A 54 23.57 5.37 20.64
N MET A 55 23.44 4.05 20.42
CA MET A 55 23.40 3.50 19.05
C MET A 55 22.05 3.79 18.36
N MET A 56 20.93 3.74 19.11
CA MET A 56 19.65 4.29 18.65
C MET A 56 19.72 5.82 18.53
N ARG A 57 20.62 6.45 19.30
CA ARG A 57 20.95 7.88 19.19
C ARG A 57 21.91 8.25 18.04
N PHE A 58 22.57 7.29 17.39
CA PHE A 58 23.38 7.50 16.18
C PHE A 58 22.51 7.49 14.91
N LEU A 59 21.37 6.77 14.93
CA LEU A 59 20.31 6.98 13.93
C LEU A 59 19.59 8.33 14.13
N LEU A 60 19.61 8.86 15.36
CA LEU A 60 19.18 10.22 15.73
C LEU A 60 20.32 11.26 15.67
N SER A 61 21.51 10.93 15.12
CA SER A 61 22.64 11.87 15.05
C SER A 61 22.54 12.92 13.92
N ASN A 62 21.47 12.89 13.13
CA ASN A 62 21.18 13.93 12.13
C ASN A 62 19.96 14.78 12.53
N LEU A 63 19.80 15.11 13.81
CA LEU A 63 18.76 16.02 14.32
C LEU A 63 19.05 17.50 14.02
N TRP A 64 19.44 17.81 12.78
CA TRP A 64 19.41 19.19 12.23
C TRP A 64 18.01 19.53 11.66
N PHE A 65 17.03 18.63 11.83
CA PHE A 65 16.06 18.37 10.78
C PHE A 65 14.62 18.15 11.29
N LEU A 66 14.16 18.85 12.34
CA LEU A 66 12.75 18.75 12.78
C LEU A 66 11.75 19.01 11.63
N GLY A 67 12.10 19.88 10.68
CA GLY A 67 11.32 20.11 9.46
C GLY A 67 11.39 18.96 8.45
N SER A 68 12.56 18.34 8.24
CA SER A 68 12.68 17.27 7.24
C SER A 68 12.28 15.90 7.79
N GLN A 69 12.33 15.67 9.11
CA GLN A 69 11.94 14.39 9.71
C GLN A 69 10.47 14.12 9.44
N VAL A 70 9.60 15.10 9.67
CA VAL A 70 8.17 14.95 9.41
C VAL A 70 7.89 14.79 7.91
N VAL A 71 8.64 15.47 7.06
CA VAL A 71 8.56 15.28 5.60
C VAL A 71 8.96 13.86 5.22
N THR A 72 10.01 13.29 5.83
CA THR A 72 10.42 11.91 5.59
C THR A 72 9.38 10.89 6.09
N GLU A 73 8.83 11.07 7.29
CA GLU A 73 7.79 10.19 7.84
C GLU A 73 6.48 10.26 7.01
N LEU A 74 6.08 11.46 6.58
CA LEU A 74 4.92 11.66 5.71
C LEU A 74 5.14 10.99 4.34
N SER A 75 6.32 11.15 3.75
CA SER A 75 6.67 10.56 2.46
C SER A 75 6.69 9.03 2.53
N LEU A 76 7.26 8.45 3.59
CA LEU A 76 7.25 7.01 3.84
C LEU A 76 5.83 6.48 4.06
N GLY A 77 5.03 7.14 4.90
CA GLY A 77 3.62 6.77 5.11
C GLY A 77 2.82 6.80 3.81
N LEU A 78 3.03 7.82 2.97
CA LEU A 78 2.36 7.94 1.67
C LEU A 78 2.75 6.81 0.71
N VAL A 79 4.04 6.51 0.58
CA VAL A 79 4.53 5.43 -0.28
C VAL A 79 4.00 4.08 0.17
N LEU A 80 3.99 3.81 1.48
CA LEU A 80 3.44 2.58 2.04
C LEU A 80 1.93 2.45 1.80
N CYS A 81 1.17 3.53 1.99
CA CYS A 81 -0.27 3.56 1.70
C CYS A 81 -0.57 3.37 0.21
N MET A 82 0.19 4.02 -0.66
CA MET A 82 0.05 3.88 -2.12
C MET A 82 0.36 2.44 -2.56
N TRP A 83 1.44 1.86 -2.03
CA TRP A 83 1.79 0.45 -2.30
C TRP A 83 0.71 -0.52 -1.82
N ALA A 84 0.17 -0.31 -0.61
CA ALA A 84 -0.93 -1.10 -0.09
C ALA A 84 -2.19 -0.97 -0.98
N ALA A 85 -2.52 0.25 -1.42
CA ALA A 85 -3.67 0.50 -2.28
C ALA A 85 -3.55 -0.19 -3.65
N LEU A 86 -2.34 -0.44 -4.16
CA LEU A 86 -2.13 -1.17 -5.42
C LEU A 86 -2.12 -2.70 -5.23
N THR A 87 -1.82 -3.20 -4.03
CA THR A 87 -1.63 -4.64 -3.77
C THR A 87 -2.80 -5.31 -3.06
N VAL A 88 -3.66 -4.52 -2.41
CA VAL A 88 -4.89 -5.00 -1.76
C VAL A 88 -6.01 -5.33 -2.76
N PRO A 89 -6.25 -4.55 -3.83
CA PRO A 89 -7.25 -4.88 -4.83
C PRO A 89 -6.95 -6.25 -5.48
N GLY A 90 -8.02 -7.00 -5.74
CA GLY A 90 -7.93 -8.31 -6.38
C GLY A 90 -7.42 -8.23 -7.83
N LYS A 91 -7.29 -9.40 -8.45
CA LYS A 91 -6.95 -9.48 -9.87
C LYS A 91 -8.10 -8.97 -10.72
N PHE A 92 -7.78 -8.32 -11.84
CA PHE A 92 -8.76 -8.00 -12.87
C PHE A 92 -9.29 -9.30 -13.47
N LEU A 93 -10.60 -9.35 -13.69
CA LEU A 93 -11.26 -10.42 -14.42
C LEU A 93 -11.33 -10.05 -15.90
N SER A 94 -11.24 -11.05 -16.76
CA SER A 94 -11.45 -10.86 -18.20
C SER A 94 -12.87 -10.36 -18.47
N ILE A 95 -13.03 -9.44 -19.43
CA ILE A 95 -14.33 -8.98 -19.93
C ILE A 95 -14.82 -9.87 -21.09
N HIS A 96 -13.92 -10.63 -21.70
CA HIS A 96 -14.26 -11.48 -22.83
C HIS A 96 -15.15 -12.65 -22.37
N PRO A 97 -16.33 -12.89 -22.99
CA PRO A 97 -17.25 -13.93 -22.55
C PRO A 97 -16.67 -15.34 -22.60
N ASP A 98 -15.85 -15.62 -23.63
CA ASP A 98 -15.26 -16.93 -23.87
C ASP A 98 -13.91 -17.14 -23.17
N SER A 99 -13.48 -16.22 -22.29
CA SER A 99 -12.28 -16.48 -21.48
C SER A 99 -12.52 -17.62 -20.50
N GLU A 100 -11.49 -18.43 -20.28
CA GLU A 100 -11.52 -19.59 -19.37
C GLU A 100 -12.07 -19.26 -17.97
N GLU A 101 -11.80 -18.06 -17.45
CA GLU A 101 -12.28 -17.57 -16.14
C GLU A 101 -13.79 -17.35 -16.08
N ASN A 102 -14.43 -17.05 -17.23
CA ASN A 102 -15.85 -16.71 -17.36
C ASN A 102 -16.69 -17.83 -17.99
N ARG A 103 -16.09 -19.01 -18.23
CA ARG A 103 -16.75 -20.14 -18.90
C ARG A 103 -17.76 -20.81 -17.95
N ILE A 104 -18.93 -20.17 -17.79
CA ILE A 104 -19.99 -20.58 -16.85
C ILE A 104 -20.78 -21.81 -17.36
N VAL A 105 -20.58 -22.22 -18.60
CA VAL A 105 -21.39 -23.26 -19.23
C VAL A 105 -20.59 -24.54 -19.42
N SER A 106 -20.37 -25.27 -18.33
CA SER A 106 -20.13 -26.71 -18.39
C SER A 106 -21.48 -27.43 -18.41
N LEU A 107 -22.23 -27.30 -19.52
CA LEU A 107 -23.39 -28.16 -19.73
C LEU A 107 -22.86 -29.60 -19.83
N PRO A 108 -23.34 -30.55 -19.01
CA PRO A 108 -23.08 -31.96 -19.30
C PRO A 108 -23.57 -32.19 -20.72
N ALA A 109 -22.67 -32.65 -21.60
CA ALA A 109 -23.01 -32.96 -22.98
C ALA A 109 -24.05 -34.09 -22.94
N ASN A 110 -25.32 -33.73 -23.02
CA ASN A 110 -26.40 -34.70 -23.11
C ASN A 110 -26.48 -35.16 -24.56
N VAL A 111 -25.59 -36.12 -24.89
CA VAL A 111 -25.41 -36.66 -26.25
C VAL A 111 -26.71 -37.22 -26.83
N ASP A 112 -27.63 -37.67 -25.96
CA ASP A 112 -28.90 -38.28 -26.34
C ASP A 112 -29.90 -37.28 -26.96
N PHE A 113 -29.73 -35.98 -26.74
CA PHE A 113 -30.63 -34.93 -27.22
C PHE A 113 -29.94 -33.90 -28.13
N MET A 114 -28.83 -34.28 -28.76
CA MET A 114 -28.06 -33.38 -29.60
C MET A 114 -28.77 -33.14 -30.96
N ILE A 115 -29.18 -31.89 -31.21
CA ILE A 115 -29.86 -31.49 -32.46
C ILE A 115 -28.85 -30.85 -33.43
N PHE A 116 -28.64 -31.50 -34.57
CA PHE A 116 -27.65 -31.08 -35.58
C PHE A 116 -28.17 -30.03 -36.58
N ASN A 117 -29.45 -29.64 -36.48
CA ASN A 117 -30.04 -28.62 -37.34
C ASN A 117 -30.04 -27.24 -36.64
N HIS A 118 -28.86 -26.66 -36.43
CA HIS A 118 -28.71 -25.35 -35.79
C HIS A 118 -27.78 -24.43 -36.63
N ARG A 119 -27.91 -23.12 -36.42
CA ARG A 119 -27.22 -22.06 -37.20
C ARG A 119 -25.69 -22.15 -37.15
N GLY A 120 -25.14 -22.76 -36.10
CA GLY A 120 -23.71 -23.05 -35.95
C GLY A 120 -23.14 -24.02 -36.99
N LYS A 121 -23.97 -24.84 -37.64
CA LYS A 121 -23.54 -25.74 -38.73
C LYS A 121 -22.94 -25.01 -39.94
N VAL A 122 -23.30 -23.73 -40.14
CA VAL A 122 -22.85 -22.92 -41.29
C VAL A 122 -21.46 -22.31 -41.04
N PHE A 123 -21.01 -22.27 -39.79
CA PHE A 123 -19.73 -21.69 -39.40
C PHE A 123 -18.83 -22.84 -38.89
N PRO A 124 -17.80 -23.27 -39.63
CA PRO A 124 -16.85 -24.25 -39.11
C PRO A 124 -16.09 -23.59 -37.95
N VAL A 125 -16.54 -23.84 -36.72
CA VAL A 125 -15.81 -23.44 -35.52
C VAL A 125 -14.69 -24.47 -35.34
N GLU A 126 -13.45 -24.05 -35.55
CA GLU A 126 -12.28 -24.82 -35.12
C GLU A 126 -12.34 -24.96 -33.59
N MET A 127 -12.83 -26.10 -33.15
CA MET A 127 -12.87 -26.47 -31.74
C MET A 127 -11.45 -26.88 -31.34
N ASP A 128 -10.56 -25.93 -31.04
CA ASP A 128 -9.33 -26.20 -30.28
C ASP A 128 -9.74 -26.49 -28.82
N LEU A 129 -10.39 -27.64 -28.61
CA LEU A 129 -10.65 -28.16 -27.28
C LEU A 129 -9.31 -28.66 -26.73
N LYS A 130 -8.57 -27.74 -26.10
CA LYS A 130 -7.46 -28.07 -25.21
C LYS A 130 -8.02 -28.87 -24.04
N LEU A 131 -8.09 -30.19 -24.21
CA LEU A 131 -8.34 -31.13 -23.12
C LEU A 131 -7.17 -31.01 -22.15
N LYS A 132 -7.41 -30.29 -21.04
CA LYS A 132 -6.50 -30.25 -19.91
C LYS A 132 -6.62 -31.58 -19.16
N GLN A 133 -5.63 -32.43 -19.34
CA GLN A 133 -5.44 -33.68 -18.58
C GLN A 133 -4.96 -33.36 -17.16
#